data_AF-A0A8S3CXY7-F1
#
_entry.id   AF-A0A8S3CXY7-F1
#
_cell.length_a   1.000
_cell.length_b   1.000
_cell.length_c   1.000
_cell.angle_alpha   90.00
_cell.angle_beta   90.00
_cell.angle_gamma   90.00
#
_symmetry.space_group_name_H-M   'P 1'
#
loop_
_entity.id
_entity.type
_entity.pdbx_description
1 polymer ?
#
loop_
_entity_poly.entity_id
_entity_poly.type
_entity_poly.pdbx_seq_one_letter_code
_entity_poly.pdbx_strand_id
1 'polypeptide(L)'
;MHEDCLGFYELESQHAKHITTVILDVLARCNLNVEACRGQPYDGAATMSGVHGGVVLKPLCPTLWTARVSFMNSLLANYHLVQFVIQELVEQKGEFGIKATDWLNQVENFQSFFGLKLDRTSILKLSTKSEVLTDESCLPRVRRTPNRLVTDTILIPEVSENCTKL
;
A
#
# COMPACT_ATOMS: atom_id res chain seq x y z
N MET A 1 14.60 14.61 -1.62
CA MET A 1 14.29 13.18 -1.51
C MET A 1 15.52 12.44 -2.00
N HIS A 2 16.03 11.50 -1.21
CA HIS A 2 17.19 10.68 -1.56
C HIS A 2 16.72 9.23 -1.67
N GLU A 3 17.16 8.54 -2.71
CA GLU A 3 16.84 7.14 -2.95
C GLU A 3 18.14 6.36 -2.92
N ASP A 4 18.22 5.42 -1.97
CA ASP A 4 19.34 4.50 -1.82
C ASP A 4 18.91 3.10 -2.22
N CYS A 5 19.61 2.50 -3.18
CA CYS A 5 19.34 1.14 -3.61
C CYS A 5 20.00 0.14 -2.63
N LEU A 6 19.20 -0.78 -2.07
CA LEU A 6 19.68 -1.83 -1.15
C LEU A 6 20.38 -3.00 -1.88
N GLY A 7 20.22 -3.10 -3.20
CA GLY A 7 20.82 -4.13 -4.05
C GLY A 7 19.81 -5.12 -4.65
N PHE A 8 20.33 -6.01 -5.49
CA PHE A 8 19.59 -7.12 -6.10
C PHE A 8 19.96 -8.42 -5.39
N TYR A 9 18.96 -9.22 -5.07
CA TYR A 9 19.11 -10.48 -4.36
C TYR A 9 18.56 -11.59 -5.24
N GLU A 10 19.39 -12.61 -5.48
CA GLU A 10 18.95 -13.81 -6.17
C GLU A 10 17.95 -14.59 -5.31
N LEU A 11 16.95 -15.18 -5.95
CA LEU A 11 15.88 -15.91 -5.29
C LEU A 11 15.86 -17.35 -5.80
N GLU A 12 15.97 -18.30 -4.87
CA GLU A 12 15.82 -19.73 -5.17
C GLU A 12 14.36 -20.12 -5.46
N SER A 13 13.41 -19.34 -4.96
CA SER A 13 11.97 -19.57 -5.12
C SER A 13 11.19 -18.27 -5.25
N GLN A 14 10.20 -18.27 -6.14
CA GLN A 14 9.28 -17.16 -6.40
C GLN A 14 7.96 -17.29 -5.60
N HIS A 15 7.96 -18.02 -4.48
CA HIS A 15 6.81 -18.02 -3.57
C HIS A 15 6.83 -16.81 -2.64
N ALA A 16 5.67 -16.23 -2.37
CA ALA A 16 5.56 -15.03 -1.56
C ALA A 16 6.20 -15.16 -0.17
N LYS A 17 6.08 -16.33 0.46
CA LYS A 17 6.73 -16.62 1.75
C LYS A 17 8.25 -16.46 1.66
N HIS A 18 8.86 -17.01 0.62
CA HIS A 18 10.32 -16.97 0.45
C HIS A 18 10.80 -15.54 0.18
N ILE A 19 10.12 -14.83 -0.73
CA ILE A 19 10.43 -13.42 -1.03
C ILE A 19 10.30 -12.55 0.22
N THR A 20 9.25 -12.74 1.02
CA THR A 20 9.05 -12.01 2.29
C THR A 20 10.22 -12.24 3.25
N THR A 21 10.66 -13.49 3.42
CA THR A 21 11.80 -13.83 4.28
C THR A 21 13.09 -13.13 3.80
N VAL A 22 13.38 -13.18 2.50
CA VAL A 22 14.56 -12.52 1.93
C VAL A 22 14.51 -11.01 2.15
N ILE A 23 13.35 -10.36 1.94
CA ILE A 23 13.23 -8.92 2.17
C ILE A 23 13.45 -8.57 3.65
N LEU A 24 12.87 -9.34 4.59
CA LEU A 24 13.06 -9.11 6.02
C LEU A 24 14.52 -9.29 6.44
N ASP A 25 15.22 -10.29 5.87
CA ASP A 25 16.65 -10.49 6.10
C ASP A 25 17.48 -9.29 5.60
N VAL A 26 17.22 -8.81 4.38
CA VAL A 26 17.90 -7.62 3.82
C VAL A 26 17.68 -6.39 4.70
N LEU A 27 16.44 -6.13 5.11
CA LEU A 27 16.13 -5.01 5.98
C LEU A 27 16.84 -5.11 7.33
N ALA A 28 16.90 -6.31 7.92
CA ALA A 28 17.64 -6.55 9.16
C ALA A 28 19.14 -6.31 8.98
N ARG A 29 19.75 -6.78 7.88
CA ARG A 29 21.16 -6.55 7.56
C ARG A 29 21.50 -5.07 7.33
N CYS A 30 20.56 -4.31 6.76
CA CYS A 30 20.68 -2.86 6.62
C CYS A 30 20.30 -2.08 7.89
N ASN A 31 19.97 -2.77 8.98
CA ASN A 31 19.51 -2.18 10.24
C ASN A 31 18.29 -1.26 10.05
N LEU A 32 17.42 -1.59 9.08
CA LEU A 32 16.18 -0.90 8.75
C LEU A 32 15.01 -1.59 9.44
N ASN A 33 14.30 -0.84 10.28
CA ASN A 33 13.11 -1.35 10.95
C ASN A 33 11.94 -1.43 9.96
N VAL A 34 11.42 -2.64 9.73
CA VAL A 34 10.21 -2.86 8.89
C VAL A 34 9.01 -2.04 9.37
N GLU A 35 8.92 -1.74 10.68
CA GLU A 35 7.85 -0.91 11.22
C GLU A 35 7.88 0.53 10.73
N ALA A 36 9.07 1.02 10.35
CA ALA A 36 9.27 2.33 9.77
C ALA A 36 8.92 2.39 8.28
N CYS A 37 8.65 1.24 7.64
CA CYS A 37 8.20 1.18 6.25
C CYS A 37 6.83 1.87 6.11
N ARG A 38 6.75 2.88 5.23
CA ARG A 38 5.52 3.66 5.00
C ARG A 38 4.74 3.24 3.76
N GLY A 39 5.38 2.50 2.84
CA GLY A 39 4.76 2.09 1.58
C GLY A 39 5.51 0.95 0.93
N GLN A 40 4.76 0.13 0.18
CA GLN A 40 5.25 -1.04 -0.54
C GLN A 40 4.63 -1.08 -1.94
N PRO A 41 5.22 -0.37 -2.92
CA PRO A 41 4.67 -0.31 -4.27
C PRO A 41 5.11 -1.54 -5.07
N TYR A 42 4.45 -2.68 -4.83
CA TYR A 42 4.61 -3.84 -5.70
C TYR A 42 3.77 -3.72 -6.96
N ASP A 43 4.17 -4.41 -8.01
CA ASP A 43 3.34 -4.58 -9.19
C ASP A 43 2.16 -5.52 -8.90
N GLY A 44 1.17 -5.54 -9.79
CA GLY A 44 -0.02 -6.38 -9.65
C GLY A 44 0.21 -7.87 -9.88
N ALA A 45 1.46 -8.36 -9.81
CA ALA A 45 1.77 -9.77 -10.04
C ALA A 45 1.13 -10.65 -8.95
N ALA A 46 0.69 -11.86 -9.29
CA ALA A 46 -0.05 -12.73 -8.36
C ALA A 46 0.73 -13.06 -7.07
N THR A 47 2.05 -13.22 -7.15
CA THR A 47 2.92 -13.45 -5.99
C THR A 47 3.19 -12.16 -5.20
N MET A 48 3.09 -11.01 -5.84
CA MET A 48 3.39 -9.71 -5.23
C MET A 48 2.13 -8.99 -4.74
N SER A 49 0.95 -9.53 -5.05
CA SER A 49 -0.36 -8.97 -4.72
C SER A 49 -1.21 -9.97 -3.92
N GLY A 50 -2.04 -9.45 -3.02
CA GLY A 50 -3.01 -10.24 -2.26
C GLY A 50 -2.58 -10.60 -0.84
N VAL A 51 -3.59 -10.69 0.04
CA VAL A 51 -3.41 -10.83 1.49
C VAL A 51 -3.06 -12.26 1.92
N HIS A 52 -3.53 -13.28 1.20
CA HIS A 52 -3.44 -14.69 1.60
C HIS A 52 -2.44 -15.51 0.78
N GLY A 53 -1.55 -14.85 0.05
CA GLY A 53 -0.58 -15.52 -0.82
C GLY A 53 0.40 -14.58 -1.54
N GLY A 54 0.27 -13.27 -1.33
CA GLY A 54 1.17 -12.27 -1.86
C GLY A 54 2.23 -11.81 -0.85
N VAL A 55 3.27 -11.14 -1.35
CA VAL A 55 4.29 -10.48 -0.52
C VAL A 55 3.67 -9.24 0.13
N VAL A 56 3.41 -9.30 1.42
CA VAL A 56 2.90 -8.16 2.21
C VAL A 56 3.71 -8.09 3.51
N LEU A 57 4.53 -7.05 3.68
CA LEU A 57 5.30 -6.88 4.93
C LEU A 57 4.50 -6.08 5.95
N LYS A 58 3.73 -5.11 5.46
CA LYS A 58 2.83 -4.31 6.29
C LYS A 58 1.51 -4.11 5.55
N PRO A 59 0.37 -4.23 6.24
CA PRO A 59 -0.91 -3.81 5.67
C PRO A 59 -0.83 -2.37 5.20
N LEU A 60 -1.60 -2.06 4.14
CA LEU A 60 -1.62 -0.73 3.51
C LEU A 60 -1.72 0.35 4.58
N CYS A 61 -0.82 1.33 4.52
CA CYS A 61 -0.82 2.43 5.48
C CYS A 61 -2.19 3.13 5.44
N PRO A 62 -2.92 3.20 6.57
CA PRO A 62 -4.25 3.79 6.60
C PRO A 62 -4.23 5.21 6.04
N THR A 63 -3.19 5.99 6.34
CA THR A 63 -3.09 7.39 5.91
C THR A 63 -3.09 7.58 4.39
N LEU A 64 -2.62 6.63 3.58
CA LEU A 64 -2.56 6.82 2.12
C LEU A 64 -3.95 6.80 1.47
N TRP A 65 -4.78 5.84 1.86
CA TRP A 65 -6.14 5.69 1.32
C TRP A 65 -7.15 6.52 2.10
N THR A 66 -7.00 6.65 3.42
CA THR A 66 -7.85 7.49 4.26
C THR A 66 -7.67 8.97 3.93
N ALA A 67 -6.48 9.43 3.54
CA ALA A 67 -6.30 10.80 3.04
C ALA A 67 -7.10 11.07 1.75
N ARG A 68 -7.22 10.06 0.86
CA ARG A 68 -8.08 10.17 -0.33
C ARG A 68 -9.56 10.22 0.06
N VAL A 69 -9.97 9.43 1.05
CA VAL A 69 -11.36 9.44 1.57
C VAL A 69 -11.68 10.77 2.25
N SER A 70 -10.79 11.33 3.07
CA SER A 70 -11.01 12.62 3.72
C SER A 70 -11.10 13.76 2.70
N PHE A 71 -10.26 13.71 1.65
CA PHE A 71 -10.36 14.63 0.52
C PHE A 71 -11.72 14.48 -0.19
N MET A 72 -12.11 13.27 -0.59
CA MET A 72 -13.39 13.02 -1.26
C MET A 72 -14.59 13.45 -0.41
N ASN A 73 -14.56 13.21 0.90
CA ASN A 73 -15.59 13.69 1.82
C ASN A 73 -15.69 15.22 1.82
N SER A 74 -14.54 15.89 1.92
CA SER A 74 -14.47 17.36 1.92
C SER A 74 -14.92 17.93 0.57
N LEU A 75 -14.54 17.30 -0.53
CA LEU A 75 -14.95 17.68 -1.88
C LEU A 75 -16.45 17.49 -2.10
N LEU A 76 -17.02 16.36 -1.65
CA LEU A 76 -18.46 16.08 -1.76
C LEU A 76 -19.30 17.03 -0.88
N ALA A 77 -18.83 17.33 0.33
CA ALA A 77 -19.51 18.29 1.22
C ALA A 77 -19.54 19.70 0.62
N ASN A 78 -18.47 20.08 -0.07
CA ASN A 78 -18.29 21.41 -0.65
C ASN A 78 -18.45 21.43 -2.18
N TYR A 79 -19.09 20.41 -2.78
CA TYR A 79 -19.12 20.25 -4.24
C TYR A 79 -19.77 21.44 -4.93
N HIS A 80 -20.84 21.96 -4.33
CA HIS A 80 -21.53 23.17 -4.77
C HIS A 80 -20.62 24.41 -4.76
N LEU A 81 -19.73 24.55 -3.76
CA LEU A 81 -18.75 25.66 -3.72
C LEU A 81 -17.71 25.51 -4.82
N VAL A 82 -17.27 24.28 -5.10
CA VAL A 82 -16.33 24.02 -6.20
C VAL A 82 -16.96 24.40 -7.54
N GLN A 83 -18.21 24.03 -7.78
CA GLN A 83 -18.95 24.45 -8.99
C GLN A 83 -19.05 25.97 -9.08
N PHE A 84 -19.42 26.64 -7.98
CA PHE A 84 -19.54 28.09 -7.94
C PHE A 84 -18.21 28.80 -8.25
N VAL A 85 -17.11 28.38 -7.61
CA VAL A 85 -15.79 28.99 -7.84
C VAL A 85 -15.32 28.75 -9.28
N ILE A 86 -15.58 27.57 -9.85
CA ILE A 86 -15.25 27.31 -11.26
C ILE A 86 -16.10 28.19 -12.18
N GLN A 87 -17.38 28.39 -11.88
CA GLN A 87 -18.25 29.31 -12.63
C GLN A 87 -17.70 30.76 -12.60
N GLU A 88 -17.26 31.25 -11.43
CA GLU A 88 -16.64 32.57 -11.31
C GLU A 88 -15.34 32.68 -12.15
N LEU A 89 -14.58 31.58 -12.26
CA LEU A 89 -13.37 31.54 -13.11
C LEU A 89 -13.69 31.54 -14.60
N VAL A 90 -14.81 30.95 -15.01
CA VAL A 90 -15.29 31.00 -16.41
C VAL A 90 -15.65 32.42 -16.82
N GLU A 91 -16.20 33.21 -15.90
CA GLU A 91 -16.58 34.61 -16.16
C GLU A 91 -15.36 35.53 -16.34
N GLN A 92 -14.16 35.11 -15.92
CA GLN A 92 -12.94 35.87 -16.15
C GLN A 92 -12.48 35.77 -17.62
N LYS A 93 -12.26 36.94 -18.25
CA LYS A 93 -11.74 37.01 -19.63
C LYS A 93 -10.25 36.67 -19.66
N GLY A 94 -9.90 35.55 -20.29
CA GLY A 94 -8.51 35.13 -20.51
C GLY A 94 -8.38 33.63 -20.81
N GLU A 95 -7.14 33.16 -20.97
CA GLU A 95 -6.81 31.74 -21.19
C GLU A 95 -7.36 30.83 -20.08
N PHE A 96 -7.42 31.34 -18.85
CA PHE A 96 -7.93 30.61 -17.68
C PHE A 96 -9.43 30.34 -17.75
N GLY A 97 -10.24 31.22 -18.37
CA GLY A 97 -11.69 31.03 -18.49
C GLY A 97 -12.06 29.88 -19.44
N ILE A 98 -11.30 29.70 -20.52
CA ILE A 98 -11.48 28.58 -21.46
C ILE A 98 -11.21 27.25 -20.74
N LYS A 99 -10.09 27.16 -20.01
CA LYS A 99 -9.75 25.95 -19.24
C LYS A 99 -10.74 25.66 -18.11
N ALA A 100 -11.23 26.71 -17.44
CA ALA A 100 -12.27 26.59 -16.42
C ALA A 100 -13.59 26.08 -17.01
N THR A 101 -13.90 26.39 -18.27
CA THR A 101 -15.11 25.92 -18.96
C THR A 101 -15.09 24.40 -19.14
N ASP A 102 -13.94 23.84 -19.54
CA ASP A 102 -13.77 22.38 -19.64
C ASP A 102 -13.90 21.70 -18.27
N TRP A 103 -13.36 22.32 -17.22
CA TRP A 103 -13.49 21.81 -15.86
C TRP A 103 -14.93 21.87 -15.36
N LEU A 104 -15.66 22.94 -15.65
CA LEU A 104 -17.07 23.07 -15.31
C LEU A 104 -17.89 21.93 -15.96
N ASN A 105 -17.69 21.69 -17.26
CA ASN A 105 -18.35 20.61 -17.98
C ASN A 105 -18.06 19.22 -17.36
N GLN A 106 -16.84 19.00 -16.87
CA GLN A 106 -16.50 17.77 -16.16
C GLN A 106 -17.18 17.69 -14.80
N VAL A 107 -17.22 18.77 -14.01
CA VAL A 107 -17.81 18.78 -12.66
C VAL A 107 -19.34 18.70 -12.71
N GLU A 108 -19.98 19.27 -13.74
CA GLU A 108 -21.42 19.17 -13.97
C GLU A 108 -21.86 17.80 -14.54
N ASN A 109 -20.94 17.06 -15.15
CA ASN A 109 -21.23 15.71 -15.63
C ASN A 109 -21.59 14.78 -14.45
N PHE A 110 -22.76 14.15 -14.55
CA PHE A 110 -23.24 13.15 -13.60
C PHE A 110 -22.19 12.07 -13.30
N GLN A 111 -21.44 11.63 -14.31
CA GLN A 111 -20.41 10.60 -14.15
C GLN A 111 -19.32 10.99 -13.14
N SER A 112 -18.94 12.27 -13.08
CA SER A 112 -17.90 12.75 -12.17
C SER A 112 -18.35 12.74 -10.71
N PHE A 113 -19.55 13.27 -10.44
CA PHE A 113 -20.13 13.25 -9.10
C PHE A 113 -20.45 11.82 -8.64
N PHE A 114 -20.99 11.00 -9.53
CA PHE A 114 -21.30 9.60 -9.25
C PHE A 114 -20.02 8.78 -9.01
N GLY A 115 -18.98 9.00 -9.82
CA GLY A 115 -17.65 8.39 -9.64
C GLY A 115 -17.06 8.71 -8.28
N LEU A 116 -17.05 9.99 -7.88
CA LEU A 116 -16.60 10.42 -6.55
C LEU A 116 -17.37 9.73 -5.40
N LYS A 117 -18.68 9.54 -5.55
CA LYS A 117 -19.49 8.81 -4.55
C LYS A 117 -19.19 7.31 -4.52
N LEU A 118 -19.01 6.68 -5.68
CA LEU A 118 -18.64 5.27 -5.78
C LEU A 118 -17.25 5.02 -5.19
N ASP A 119 -16.27 5.82 -5.58
CA ASP A 119 -14.88 5.72 -5.13
C ASP A 119 -14.75 5.91 -3.62
N ARG A 120 -15.45 6.90 -3.06
CA ARG A 120 -15.55 7.07 -1.60
C ARG A 120 -16.01 5.78 -0.92
N THR A 121 -17.05 5.14 -1.46
CA THR A 121 -17.68 3.96 -0.86
C THR A 121 -16.79 2.72 -0.99
N SER A 122 -16.13 2.52 -2.13
CA SER A 122 -15.23 1.39 -2.36
C SER A 122 -13.95 1.53 -1.51
N ILE A 123 -13.35 2.72 -1.43
CA ILE A 123 -12.14 2.96 -0.64
C ILE A 123 -12.44 2.86 0.87
N LEU A 124 -13.60 3.35 1.35
CA LEU A 124 -14.03 3.17 2.75
C LEU A 124 -14.13 1.69 3.13
N LYS A 125 -14.74 0.86 2.27
CA LYS A 125 -14.82 -0.59 2.48
C LYS A 125 -13.44 -1.26 2.51
N LEU A 126 -12.51 -0.79 1.69
CA LEU A 126 -11.13 -1.29 1.69
C LEU A 126 -10.37 -0.87 2.95
N SER A 127 -10.54 0.38 3.40
CA SER A 127 -9.90 0.88 4.63
C SER A 127 -10.36 0.14 5.88
N THR A 128 -11.68 -0.05 6.05
CA THR A 128 -12.26 -0.82 7.17
C THR A 128 -11.83 -2.29 7.14
N LYS A 129 -11.81 -2.91 5.95
CA LYS A 129 -11.33 -4.29 5.82
C LYS A 129 -9.84 -4.40 6.14
N SER A 130 -9.01 -3.43 5.75
CA SER A 130 -7.61 -3.41 6.16
C SER A 130 -7.46 -3.27 7.67
N GLU A 131 -8.27 -2.43 8.33
CA GLU A 131 -8.26 -2.24 9.79
C GLU A 131 -8.67 -3.52 10.54
N VAL A 132 -9.69 -4.23 10.06
CA VAL A 132 -10.12 -5.51 10.63
C VAL A 132 -9.09 -6.62 10.38
N LEU A 133 -8.41 -6.61 9.23
CA LEU A 133 -7.32 -7.56 8.92
C LEU A 133 -6.02 -7.23 9.67
N THR A 134 -5.86 -6.00 10.17
CA THR A 134 -4.74 -5.59 11.04
C THR A 134 -4.97 -5.93 12.51
N ASP A 135 -6.10 -6.54 12.87
CA ASP A 135 -6.32 -6.98 14.24
C ASP A 135 -5.21 -7.97 14.64
N GLU A 136 -4.44 -7.59 15.66
CA GLU A 136 -3.26 -8.29 16.19
C GLU A 136 -3.57 -9.73 16.63
N SER A 137 -4.85 -10.11 16.69
CA SER A 137 -5.33 -11.46 16.91
C SER A 137 -4.98 -12.43 15.77
N CYS A 138 -4.77 -11.95 14.53
CA CYS A 138 -4.51 -12.77 13.34
C CYS A 138 -3.06 -12.71 12.83
N LEU A 139 -2.21 -11.84 13.39
CA LEU A 139 -0.78 -11.84 13.06
C LEU A 139 -0.08 -12.99 13.81
N PRO A 140 0.83 -13.75 13.19
CA PRO A 140 1.66 -14.68 13.94
C PRO A 140 2.43 -13.87 14.97
N ARG A 141 2.11 -14.07 16.26
CA ARG A 141 2.78 -13.44 17.39
C ARG A 141 4.27 -13.78 17.32
N VAL A 142 5.05 -12.93 16.67
CA VAL A 142 6.51 -12.97 16.76
C VAL A 142 6.80 -12.62 18.22
N ARG A 143 7.07 -13.65 19.03
CA ARG A 143 7.56 -13.44 20.38
C ARG A 143 8.83 -12.61 20.24
N ARG A 144 8.79 -11.36 20.73
CA ARG A 144 9.99 -10.57 20.97
C ARG A 144 10.88 -11.42 21.89
N THR A 145 11.89 -12.07 21.34
CA THR A 145 13.02 -12.49 22.17
C THR A 145 13.79 -11.22 22.50
N PRO A 146 14.07 -10.96 23.79
CA PRO A 146 14.88 -9.83 24.16
C PRO A 146 16.28 -10.05 23.57
N ASN A 147 16.80 -9.03 22.90
CA ASN A 147 18.16 -8.89 22.40
C ASN A 147 19.13 -9.91 23.01
N ARG A 148 19.40 -10.99 22.27
CA ARG A 148 20.56 -11.83 22.53
C ARG A 148 21.43 -11.74 21.30
N LEU A 149 22.52 -11.00 21.44
CA LEU A 149 23.70 -11.13 20.61
C LEU A 149 24.02 -12.63 20.55
N VAL A 150 23.84 -13.24 19.39
CA VAL A 150 24.38 -14.57 19.09
C VAL A 150 25.31 -14.35 17.91
N THR A 151 26.54 -13.98 18.25
CA THR A 151 27.70 -14.47 17.51
C THR A 151 27.67 -16.00 17.58
N ASP A 152 28.19 -16.62 16.54
CA ASP A 152 28.57 -18.04 16.43
C ASP A 152 27.60 -18.94 15.65
N THR A 153 28.00 -19.14 14.38
CA THR A 153 28.08 -20.44 13.70
C THR A 153 26.78 -21.23 13.57
N ILE A 154 26.06 -21.03 12.47
CA ILE A 154 25.12 -22.04 11.97
C ILE A 154 25.93 -23.04 11.14
N LEU A 155 26.23 -24.17 11.78
CA LEU A 155 26.52 -25.43 11.12
C LEU A 155 25.37 -25.75 10.16
N ILE A 156 25.70 -25.95 8.89
CA ILE A 156 24.86 -26.63 7.90
C ILE A 156 24.70 -28.08 8.39
N PRO A 157 23.48 -28.61 8.60
CA PRO A 157 23.31 -30.06 8.71
C PRO A 157 23.35 -30.65 7.31
N GLU A 158 24.23 -31.63 7.14
CA GLU A 158 24.39 -32.45 5.96
C GLU A 158 23.08 -33.04 5.46
N VAL A 159 22.96 -33.09 4.14
CA VAL A 159 21.99 -33.89 3.40
C VAL A 159 22.18 -35.36 3.79
N SER A 160 21.20 -35.94 4.47
CA SER A 160 21.02 -37.39 4.52
C SER A 160 19.85 -37.76 3.63
N GLU A 161 20.16 -38.23 2.43
CA GLU A 161 19.26 -39.11 1.68
C GLU A 161 18.89 -40.30 2.57
N ASN A 162 17.59 -40.63 2.64
CA ASN A 162 17.15 -42.02 2.75
C ASN A 162 15.68 -42.15 2.35
N CYS A 163 15.47 -42.73 1.17
CA CYS A 163 14.31 -43.50 0.74
C CYS A 163 13.69 -44.32 1.89
N THR A 164 12.37 -44.26 2.11
CA THR A 164 11.40 -45.35 1.80
C THR A 164 9.99 -45.12 2.38
N LYS A 165 8.98 -45.39 1.53
CA LYS A 165 7.65 -45.99 1.80
C LYS A 165 6.71 -45.31 2.82
N LEU A 166 5.63 -44.71 2.31
CA LEU A 166 4.30 -45.32 2.11
C LEU A 166 3.43 -44.43 1.22
#